data_AF-A0A7J5YVV6-F1
#
_entry.id   AF-A0A7J5YVV6-F1
#
_cell.length_a   1.000
_cell.length_b   1.000
_cell.length_c   1.000
_cell.angle_alpha   90.00
_cell.angle_beta   90.00
_cell.angle_gamma   90.00
#
_symmetry.space_group_name_H-M   'P 1'
#
loop_
_entity.id
_entity.type
_entity.pdbx_description
1 polymer ?
#
loop_
_entity_poly.entity_id
_entity_poly.type
_entity_poly.pdbx_seq_one_letter_code
_entity_poly.pdbx_strand_id
1 'polypeptide(L)'
;MKVEDIFTSVSHRLRANLSTKGSHASDLFNRKNPGRAVQQIADSIITICSQFVTDTMQRKSNYHDTYIEEILNMIDERLQNNQEVETDITFEVSLKQHICADAARRFQKMHEDFIQKNDPYRCLNKNKEKFLADFKDVFHNVDQCQKKAEEFTDRCLKPAVERFVNRSLGPDIIGEMLTSEQFSTRMSFQYSVLLDLTSKDDFKKYKSFICSYESYVKKWILNKIVERFSNGSTKFEEQHLQSCIHSINNAIQKAKTEKSGNVKSFVEVVCQELGDKLVISQGALGAFMILNKADQEQFAHWLFKSVKDMAHALREKFKKTNILTKLQNLHVNPQNELFNKLIGCGKQCPFCASPCEAGGTGQHEHFTSLHRPEGLGTYRSCSSGKLVTDICSSSVITEGSFSVMLQTGNPILSSVTKRFFQTGESTRCKPPGIRLLEICTGKSLLIFLQLGKKSQRCKQRPASKSPFISNEKRQAHRGSRPPHYSHHLLMDIYIIPD
;
A
#
# COMPACT_ATOMS: atom_id res chain seq x y z
N MET A 1 31.66 -11.50 3.60
CA MET A 1 30.85 -10.28 3.38
C MET A 1 31.34 -9.22 4.35
N LYS A 2 31.89 -8.10 3.86
CA LYS A 2 32.10 -6.94 4.72
C LYS A 2 30.70 -6.43 5.11
N VAL A 3 30.49 -6.15 6.39
CA VAL A 3 29.29 -5.43 6.84
C VAL A 3 29.42 -4.05 6.20
N GLU A 4 28.61 -3.79 5.19
CA GLU A 4 28.52 -2.47 4.60
C GLU A 4 27.83 -1.61 5.66
N ASP A 5 28.51 -0.57 6.11
CA ASP A 5 27.97 0.32 7.14
C ASP A 5 26.77 1.07 6.53
N ILE A 6 25.56 0.72 6.96
CA ILE A 6 24.33 1.33 6.41
C ILE A 6 24.31 2.82 6.71
N PHE A 7 24.98 3.28 7.77
CA PHE A 7 25.12 4.72 8.02
C PHE A 7 25.88 5.42 6.90
N THR A 8 26.89 4.78 6.30
CA THR A 8 27.62 5.33 5.16
C THR A 8 26.72 5.43 3.92
N SER A 9 25.95 4.39 3.60
CA SER A 9 24.98 4.44 2.48
C SER A 9 23.91 5.51 2.71
N VAL A 10 23.30 5.55 3.89
CA VAL A 10 22.30 6.56 4.27
C VAL A 10 22.89 7.97 4.16
N SER A 11 24.11 8.17 4.65
CA SER A 11 24.81 9.46 4.57
C SER A 11 25.02 9.89 3.12
N HIS A 12 25.40 8.97 2.24
CA HIS A 12 25.56 9.23 0.82
C HIS A 12 24.24 9.64 0.16
N ARG A 13 23.15 8.89 0.38
CA ARG A 13 21.82 9.19 -0.18
C ARG A 13 21.26 10.52 0.33
N LEU A 14 21.42 10.79 1.63
CA LEU A 14 21.02 12.06 2.23
C LEU A 14 21.82 13.22 1.63
N ARG A 15 23.14 13.08 1.49
CA ARG A 15 23.99 14.12 0.88
C ARG A 15 23.58 14.37 -0.57
N ALA A 16 23.36 13.33 -1.36
CA ALA A 16 22.92 13.46 -2.75
C ALA A 16 21.58 14.21 -2.86
N ASN A 17 20.60 13.88 -2.01
CA ASN A 17 19.30 14.56 -1.97
C ASN A 17 19.39 16.02 -1.48
N LEU A 18 20.32 16.35 -0.60
CA LEU A 18 20.54 17.73 -0.15
C LEU A 18 21.32 18.57 -1.18
N SER A 19 22.28 17.96 -1.89
CA SER A 19 23.11 18.65 -2.89
C SER A 19 22.31 19.19 -4.08
N THR A 20 21.19 18.56 -4.44
CA THR A 20 20.32 19.03 -5.52
C THR A 20 19.55 20.31 -5.17
N LYS A 21 19.60 20.77 -3.91
CA LYS A 21 18.85 21.95 -3.42
C LYS A 21 19.70 23.22 -3.21
N GLY A 22 20.95 23.23 -3.68
CA GLY A 22 21.82 24.41 -3.65
C GLY A 22 22.70 24.51 -2.39
N SER A 23 23.85 25.17 -2.54
CA SER A 23 24.92 25.27 -1.54
C SER A 23 24.63 26.26 -0.42
N HIS A 24 23.67 25.97 0.46
CA HIS A 24 23.50 26.72 1.72
C HIS A 24 23.33 25.82 2.94
N ALA A 25 23.72 24.54 2.84
CA ALA A 25 23.63 23.59 3.94
C ALA A 25 24.73 23.76 5.02
N SER A 26 25.69 24.67 4.84
CA SER A 26 26.86 24.80 5.73
C SER A 26 26.71 25.83 6.86
N ASP A 27 25.64 26.60 6.89
CA ASP A 27 25.36 27.49 8.03
C ASP A 27 23.98 27.15 8.58
N LEU A 28 23.83 27.23 9.91
CA LEU A 28 22.62 27.60 10.65
C LEU A 28 22.42 26.74 11.92
N PHE A 29 23.02 27.21 13.03
CA PHE A 29 22.46 27.03 14.36
C PHE A 29 21.84 28.37 14.78
N ASN A 30 20.51 28.47 14.77
CA ASN A 30 19.80 29.36 15.68
C ASN A 30 18.34 28.91 15.84
N ARG A 31 17.98 28.54 17.06
CA ARG A 31 16.64 28.12 17.45
C ARG A 31 15.68 29.31 17.42
N LYS A 32 14.65 29.24 16.58
CA LYS A 32 13.32 29.77 16.90
C LYS A 32 12.37 28.59 17.08
N ASN A 33 11.50 28.67 18.08
CA ASN A 33 10.48 27.65 18.32
C ASN A 33 9.65 27.49 17.04
N PRO A 34 9.55 26.29 16.45
CA PRO A 34 8.65 26.05 15.34
C PRO A 34 7.22 26.35 15.82
N GLY A 35 6.49 27.13 15.04
CA GLY A 35 5.06 27.34 15.26
C GLY A 35 4.33 26.00 15.30
N ARG A 36 3.17 25.94 15.95
CA ARG A 36 2.40 24.70 16.16
C ARG A 36 2.14 23.91 14.85
N ALA A 37 2.12 24.56 13.68
CA ALA A 37 1.90 23.92 12.37
C ALA A 37 3.12 23.15 11.92
N VAL A 38 4.30 23.76 12.05
CA VAL A 38 5.57 23.17 11.65
C VAL A 38 5.80 21.88 12.45
N GLN A 39 5.48 21.91 13.75
CA GLN A 39 5.52 20.71 14.59
C GLN A 39 4.51 19.65 14.14
N GLN A 40 3.26 20.02 13.82
CA GLN A 40 2.25 19.08 13.34
C GLN A 40 2.64 18.42 12.00
N ILE A 41 3.25 19.19 11.08
CA ILE A 41 3.77 18.67 9.82
C ILE A 41 4.93 17.71 10.09
N ALA A 42 5.89 18.11 10.94
CA ALA A 42 7.01 17.24 11.32
C ALA A 42 6.50 15.93 11.93
N ASP A 43 5.61 15.98 12.90
CA ASP A 43 5.04 14.81 13.58
C ASP A 43 4.31 13.89 12.58
N SER A 44 3.58 14.47 11.62
CA SER A 44 2.91 13.72 10.55
C SER A 44 3.91 13.00 9.65
N ILE A 45 4.95 13.69 9.18
CA ILE A 45 5.99 13.12 8.31
C ILE A 45 6.78 12.03 9.05
N ILE A 46 7.19 12.30 10.29
CA ILE A 46 7.88 11.33 11.16
C ILE A 46 7.05 10.08 11.34
N THR A 47 5.75 10.22 11.61
CA THR A 47 4.83 9.09 11.80
C THR A 47 4.75 8.22 10.54
N ILE A 48 4.58 8.86 9.38
CA ILE A 48 4.45 8.16 8.10
C ILE A 48 5.76 7.44 7.72
N CYS A 49 6.91 8.10 7.86
CA CYS A 49 8.22 7.48 7.58
C CYS A 49 8.53 6.35 8.57
N SER A 50 8.19 6.52 9.85
CA SER A 50 8.37 5.48 10.87
C SER A 50 7.53 4.24 10.57
N GLN A 51 6.30 4.43 10.05
CA GLN A 51 5.46 3.32 9.61
C GLN A 51 6.08 2.60 8.41
N PHE A 52 6.57 3.32 7.40
CA PHE A 52 7.25 2.74 6.25
C PHE A 52 8.48 1.90 6.66
N VAL A 53 9.31 2.42 7.57
CA VAL A 53 10.46 1.66 8.11
C VAL A 53 9.98 0.40 8.82
N THR A 54 8.94 0.50 9.65
CA THR A 54 8.38 -0.64 10.38
C THR A 54 7.84 -1.71 9.43
N ASP A 55 7.09 -1.32 8.40
CA ASP A 55 6.53 -2.21 7.39
C ASP A 55 7.65 -2.88 6.58
N THR A 56 8.71 -2.15 6.25
CA THR A 56 9.88 -2.67 5.53
C THR A 56 10.62 -3.71 6.38
N MET A 57 10.86 -3.43 7.66
CA MET A 57 11.52 -4.38 8.58
C MET A 57 10.75 -5.69 8.74
N GLN A 58 9.41 -5.65 8.67
CA GLN A 58 8.58 -6.85 8.78
C GLN A 58 8.78 -7.82 7.61
N ARG A 59 9.27 -7.36 6.46
CA ARG A 59 9.53 -8.21 5.28
C ARG A 59 10.72 -9.17 5.47
N LYS A 60 11.56 -8.95 6.49
CA LYS A 60 12.74 -9.79 6.82
C LYS A 60 13.70 -10.01 5.64
N SER A 61 13.77 -9.03 4.73
CA SER A 61 14.72 -8.98 3.62
C SER A 61 16.02 -8.31 4.06
N ASN A 62 17.03 -8.35 3.19
CA ASN A 62 18.22 -7.53 3.37
C ASN A 62 17.89 -6.04 3.21
N TYR A 63 18.77 -5.17 3.71
CA TYR A 63 18.73 -3.74 3.39
C TYR A 63 18.98 -3.49 1.90
N HIS A 64 18.31 -2.47 1.37
CA HIS A 64 18.53 -1.94 0.03
C HIS A 64 18.47 -0.41 0.08
N ASP A 65 19.37 0.25 -0.64
CA ASP A 65 19.52 1.70 -0.65
C ASP A 65 18.23 2.45 -1.03
N THR A 66 17.40 1.86 -1.89
CA THR A 66 16.13 2.45 -2.33
C THR A 66 15.19 2.74 -1.17
N TYR A 67 15.31 2.05 -0.03
CA TYR A 67 14.48 2.34 1.13
C TYR A 67 14.74 3.74 1.70
N ILE A 68 15.98 4.24 1.63
CA ILE A 68 16.30 5.61 2.03
C ILE A 68 15.84 6.61 0.98
N GLU A 69 15.96 6.28 -0.30
CA GLU A 69 15.43 7.11 -1.39
C GLU A 69 13.92 7.29 -1.28
N GLU A 70 13.19 6.21 -1.00
CA GLU A 70 11.75 6.25 -0.76
C GLU A 70 11.39 7.15 0.43
N ILE A 71 12.12 7.04 1.55
CA ILE A 71 11.93 7.92 2.71
C ILE A 71 12.18 9.39 2.34
N LEU A 72 13.26 9.68 1.62
CA LEU A 72 13.58 11.06 1.21
C LEU A 72 12.51 11.62 0.27
N ASN A 73 12.05 10.83 -0.70
CA ASN A 73 10.96 11.20 -1.59
C ASN A 73 9.65 11.45 -0.82
N MET A 74 9.31 10.59 0.14
CA MET A 74 8.13 10.77 1.01
C MET A 74 8.20 12.08 1.80
N ILE A 75 9.39 12.44 2.32
CA ILE A 75 9.60 13.70 3.03
C ILE A 75 9.43 14.88 2.06
N ASP A 76 10.11 14.84 0.91
CA ASP A 76 10.07 15.91 -0.10
C ASP A 76 8.67 16.16 -0.62
N GLU A 77 7.94 15.12 -1.01
CA GLU A 77 6.55 15.22 -1.45
C GLU A 77 5.66 15.81 -0.36
N ARG A 78 5.80 15.38 0.90
CA ARG A 78 4.96 15.88 1.99
C ARG A 78 5.28 17.33 2.33
N LEU A 79 6.54 17.76 2.26
CA LEU A 79 6.91 19.17 2.45
C LEU A 79 6.38 20.04 1.31
N GLN A 80 6.56 19.63 0.04
CA GLN A 80 6.02 20.32 -1.12
C GLN A 80 4.49 20.45 -1.06
N ASN A 81 3.81 19.42 -0.58
CA ASN A 81 2.36 19.43 -0.46
C ASN A 81 1.84 20.32 0.69
N ASN A 82 2.71 20.90 1.53
CA ASN A 82 2.36 21.80 2.62
C ASN A 82 3.01 23.20 2.44
N GLN A 83 3.10 23.68 1.19
CA GLN A 83 3.64 25.01 0.82
C GLN A 83 3.00 26.20 1.56
N GLU A 84 1.84 26.02 2.19
CA GLU A 84 1.18 27.03 3.03
C GLU A 84 1.97 27.33 4.33
N VAL A 85 2.84 26.42 4.76
CA VAL A 85 3.70 26.62 5.93
C VAL A 85 5.11 26.91 5.45
N GLU A 86 5.59 28.13 5.71
CA GLU A 86 6.94 28.56 5.40
C GLU A 86 7.94 27.74 6.24
N THR A 87 8.56 26.75 5.62
CA THR A 87 9.63 25.95 6.21
C THR A 87 10.96 26.43 5.66
N ASP A 88 11.92 26.75 6.52
CA ASP A 88 13.28 27.06 6.06
C ASP A 88 14.08 25.78 5.74
N ILE A 89 15.20 25.97 5.04
CA ILE A 89 16.12 24.88 4.64
C ILE A 89 16.68 24.14 5.87
N THR A 90 16.95 24.84 6.97
CA THR A 90 17.44 24.26 8.24
C THR A 90 16.42 23.31 8.85
N PHE A 91 15.13 23.64 8.83
CA PHE A 91 14.06 22.76 9.27
C PHE A 91 14.00 21.50 8.41
N GLU A 92 14.01 21.64 7.08
CA GLU A 92 13.99 20.50 6.17
C GLU A 92 15.19 19.57 6.40
N VAL A 93 16.41 20.15 6.45
CA VAL A 93 17.64 19.40 6.71
C VAL A 93 17.57 18.67 8.05
N SER A 94 17.13 19.35 9.11
CA SER A 94 17.00 18.76 10.45
C SER A 94 15.99 17.61 10.47
N LEU A 95 14.86 17.77 9.79
CA LEU A 95 13.82 16.74 9.70
C LEU A 95 14.33 15.50 8.94
N LYS A 96 14.97 15.71 7.79
CA LYS A 96 15.58 14.63 7.00
C LYS A 96 16.66 13.89 7.80
N GLN A 97 17.55 14.63 8.45
CA GLN A 97 18.59 14.03 9.31
C GLN A 97 17.98 13.21 10.44
N HIS A 98 16.98 13.73 11.14
CA HIS A 98 16.31 13.02 12.23
C HIS A 98 15.70 11.69 11.78
N ILE A 99 14.92 11.72 10.69
CA ILE A 99 14.23 10.53 10.16
C ILE A 99 15.24 9.53 9.59
N CYS A 100 16.20 9.98 8.78
CA CYS A 100 17.21 9.10 8.20
C CYS A 100 18.11 8.48 9.26
N ALA A 101 18.45 9.19 10.34
CA ALA A 101 19.23 8.63 11.44
C ALA A 101 18.47 7.53 12.20
N ASP A 102 17.15 7.67 12.38
CA ASP A 102 16.32 6.61 12.97
C ASP A 102 16.18 5.41 12.03
N ALA A 103 15.92 5.67 10.75
CA ALA A 103 15.85 4.64 9.72
C ALA A 103 17.16 3.86 9.59
N ALA A 104 18.32 4.54 9.58
CA ALA A 104 19.64 3.91 9.52
C ALA A 104 19.86 2.93 10.67
N ARG A 105 19.58 3.34 11.92
CA ARG A 105 19.68 2.46 13.10
C ARG A 105 18.84 1.19 12.96
N ARG A 106 17.61 1.35 12.45
CA ARG A 106 16.66 0.25 12.28
C ARG A 106 17.04 -0.68 11.13
N PHE A 107 17.45 -0.12 10.00
CA PHE A 107 17.90 -0.90 8.84
C PHE A 107 19.24 -1.58 9.07
N GLN A 108 20.15 -0.99 9.84
CA GLN A 108 21.38 -1.63 10.29
C GLN A 108 21.05 -2.93 11.04
N LYS A 109 20.13 -2.87 12.01
CA LYS A 109 19.67 -4.07 12.71
C LYS A 109 19.03 -5.09 11.77
N MET A 110 18.20 -4.64 10.83
CA MET A 110 17.58 -5.53 9.82
C MET A 110 18.62 -6.25 8.96
N HIS A 111 19.67 -5.56 8.54
CA HIS A 111 20.79 -6.11 7.76
C HIS A 111 21.63 -7.07 8.58
N GLU A 112 21.96 -6.73 9.82
CA GLU A 112 22.68 -7.61 10.74
C GLU A 112 21.89 -8.89 11.00
N ASP A 113 20.59 -8.78 11.29
CA ASP A 113 19.69 -9.93 11.47
C ASP A 113 19.66 -10.81 10.20
N PHE A 114 19.64 -10.18 9.01
CA PHE A 114 19.70 -10.89 7.73
C PHE A 114 21.03 -11.62 7.55
N ILE A 115 22.18 -10.97 7.79
CA ILE A 115 23.50 -11.59 7.71
C ILE A 115 23.58 -12.75 8.70
N GLN A 116 23.23 -12.53 9.96
CA GLN A 116 23.32 -13.55 11.00
C GLN A 116 22.46 -14.78 10.69
N LYS A 117 21.30 -14.58 10.07
CA LYS A 117 20.40 -15.66 9.66
C LYS A 117 20.93 -16.45 8.46
N ASN A 118 21.67 -15.80 7.57
CA ASN A 118 22.20 -16.39 6.33
C ASN A 118 23.70 -16.71 6.42
N ASP A 119 24.34 -16.50 7.57
CA ASP A 119 25.75 -16.82 7.80
C ASP A 119 26.00 -18.33 7.58
N PRO A 120 26.89 -18.73 6.67
CA PRO A 120 27.10 -20.14 6.34
C PRO A 120 27.54 -20.98 7.54
N TYR A 121 28.40 -20.45 8.41
CA TYR A 121 28.89 -21.17 9.59
C TYR A 121 27.77 -21.41 10.61
N ARG A 122 26.97 -20.39 10.93
CA ARG A 122 25.79 -20.51 11.78
C ARG A 122 24.74 -21.43 11.16
N CYS A 123 24.53 -21.36 9.84
CA CYS A 123 23.62 -22.25 9.13
C CYS A 123 24.07 -23.71 9.22
N LEU A 124 25.37 -23.98 9.03
CA LEU A 124 25.96 -25.30 9.19
C LEU A 124 25.79 -25.80 10.62
N ASN A 125 26.14 -25.00 11.62
CA ASN A 125 25.98 -25.36 13.03
C ASN A 125 24.53 -25.65 13.39
N LYS A 126 23.57 -24.86 12.88
CA LYS A 126 22.14 -25.07 13.10
C LYS A 126 21.63 -26.38 12.50
N ASN A 127 22.24 -26.85 11.41
CA ASN A 127 21.86 -28.10 10.74
C ASN A 127 22.76 -29.29 11.11
N LYS A 128 23.78 -29.10 11.96
CA LYS A 128 24.82 -30.10 12.27
C LYS A 128 24.24 -31.42 12.77
N GLU A 129 23.35 -31.38 13.75
CA GLU A 129 22.72 -32.59 14.32
C GLU A 129 21.88 -33.33 13.29
N LYS A 130 21.20 -32.58 12.42
CA LYS A 130 20.42 -33.15 11.32
C LYS A 130 21.32 -33.83 10.30
N PHE A 131 22.39 -33.17 9.86
CA PHE A 131 23.35 -33.78 8.92
C PHE A 131 23.99 -35.04 9.52
N LEU A 132 24.26 -35.05 10.82
CA LEU A 132 24.73 -36.24 11.52
C LEU A 132 23.66 -37.35 11.54
N ALA A 133 22.40 -37.01 11.78
CA ALA A 133 21.30 -37.99 11.74
C ALA A 133 21.13 -38.58 10.33
N ASP A 134 21.13 -37.74 9.29
CA ASP A 134 21.05 -38.18 7.91
C ASP A 134 22.24 -39.05 7.51
N PHE A 135 23.45 -38.70 7.98
CA PHE A 135 24.64 -39.54 7.80
C PHE A 135 24.49 -40.91 8.45
N LYS A 136 23.99 -40.97 9.70
CA LYS A 136 23.75 -42.24 10.40
C LYS A 136 22.73 -43.10 9.68
N ASP A 137 21.65 -42.51 9.17
CA ASP A 137 20.62 -43.24 8.42
C ASP A 137 21.21 -43.84 7.13
N VAL A 138 21.99 -43.04 6.38
CA VAL A 138 22.69 -43.54 5.19
C VAL A 138 23.71 -44.62 5.53
N PHE A 139 24.47 -44.45 6.62
CA PHE A 139 25.52 -45.39 7.04
C PHE A 139 24.94 -46.76 7.41
N HIS A 140 23.78 -46.78 8.08
CA HIS A 140 23.11 -48.03 8.47
C HIS A 140 22.11 -48.54 7.42
N ASN A 141 22.03 -47.93 6.23
CA ASN A 141 21.08 -48.26 5.17
C ASN A 141 19.60 -48.26 5.63
N VAL A 142 19.24 -47.30 6.48
CA VAL A 142 17.84 -47.09 6.89
C VAL A 142 17.04 -46.55 5.71
N ASP A 143 15.82 -47.02 5.49
CA ASP A 143 14.91 -46.45 4.49
C ASP A 143 14.59 -44.98 4.82
N GLN A 144 14.93 -44.09 3.90
CA GLN A 144 14.79 -42.64 4.06
C GLN A 144 13.56 -42.06 3.36
N CYS A 145 12.80 -42.86 2.61
CA CYS A 145 11.78 -42.34 1.68
C CYS A 145 10.73 -41.49 2.41
N GLN A 146 10.16 -42.00 3.51
CA GLN A 146 9.19 -41.27 4.31
C GLN A 146 9.81 -40.01 4.94
N LYS A 147 10.94 -40.18 5.65
CA LYS A 147 11.62 -39.10 6.37
C LYS A 147 11.97 -37.93 5.44
N LYS A 148 12.52 -38.24 4.25
CA LYS A 148 12.90 -37.22 3.26
C LYS A 148 11.69 -36.57 2.61
N ALA A 149 10.60 -37.30 2.36
CA ALA A 149 9.35 -36.72 1.86
C ALA A 149 8.74 -35.72 2.86
N GLU A 150 8.71 -36.08 4.15
CA GLU A 150 8.27 -35.20 5.24
C GLU A 150 9.17 -33.97 5.34
N GLU A 151 10.49 -34.17 5.28
CA GLU A 151 11.47 -33.09 5.33
C GLU A 151 11.32 -32.09 4.18
N PHE A 152 11.19 -32.57 2.94
CA PHE A 152 10.97 -31.71 1.77
C PHE A 152 9.67 -30.92 1.92
N THR A 153 8.61 -31.59 2.39
CA THR A 153 7.31 -30.96 2.60
C THR A 153 7.38 -29.87 3.66
N ASP A 154 7.91 -30.16 4.85
CA ASP A 154 7.91 -29.22 5.98
C ASP A 154 8.91 -28.07 5.82
N ARG A 155 10.07 -28.32 5.20
CA ARG A 155 11.15 -27.33 5.08
C ARG A 155 11.08 -26.52 3.78
N CYS A 156 10.55 -27.09 2.71
CA CYS A 156 10.53 -26.46 1.38
C CYS A 156 9.13 -26.06 0.95
N LEU A 157 8.20 -27.01 0.85
CA LEU A 157 6.86 -26.75 0.30
C LEU A 157 6.00 -25.93 1.25
N LYS A 158 5.85 -26.33 2.51
CA LYS A 158 4.95 -25.71 3.48
C LYS A 158 5.20 -24.19 3.66
N PRO A 159 6.45 -23.71 3.83
CA PRO A 159 6.71 -22.27 3.89
C PRO A 159 6.41 -21.55 2.57
N ALA A 160 6.64 -22.20 1.43
CA ALA A 160 6.34 -21.62 0.12
C ALA A 160 4.82 -21.49 -0.11
N VAL A 161 4.05 -22.52 0.23
CA VAL A 161 2.58 -22.50 0.17
C VAL A 161 2.01 -21.42 1.10
N GLU A 162 2.49 -21.34 2.34
CA GLU A 162 2.03 -20.31 3.29
C GLU A 162 2.29 -18.90 2.77
N ARG A 163 3.49 -18.65 2.21
CA ARG A 163 3.83 -17.36 1.60
C ARG A 163 2.95 -17.04 0.40
N PHE A 164 2.70 -18.03 -0.45
CA PHE A 164 1.83 -17.89 -1.62
C PHE A 164 0.42 -17.48 -1.21
N VAL A 165 -0.20 -18.20 -0.28
CA VAL A 165 -1.55 -17.87 0.20
C VAL A 165 -1.59 -16.45 0.78
N ASN A 166 -0.65 -16.10 1.66
CA ASN A 166 -0.60 -14.75 2.25
C ASN A 166 -0.38 -13.64 1.21
N ARG A 167 0.34 -13.91 0.11
CA ARG A 167 0.52 -12.94 -0.98
C ARG A 167 -0.78 -12.70 -1.75
N SER A 168 -1.60 -13.73 -1.93
CA SER A 168 -2.86 -13.66 -2.67
C SER A 168 -4.00 -13.00 -1.88
N LEU A 169 -3.99 -13.11 -0.55
CA LEU A 169 -5.08 -12.62 0.30
C LEU A 169 -5.30 -11.10 0.27
N GLY A 170 -4.24 -10.30 0.08
CA GLY A 170 -4.37 -8.83 0.03
C GLY A 170 -5.34 -8.36 -1.05
N PRO A 171 -5.10 -8.72 -2.32
CA PRO A 171 -6.03 -8.48 -3.42
C PRO A 171 -7.45 -9.00 -3.19
N ASP A 172 -7.61 -10.21 -2.63
CA ASP A 172 -8.94 -10.77 -2.37
C ASP A 172 -9.74 -9.96 -1.35
N ILE A 173 -9.08 -9.55 -0.26
CA ILE A 173 -9.70 -8.71 0.77
C ILE A 173 -10.14 -7.38 0.16
N ILE A 174 -9.28 -6.75 -0.66
CA ILE A 174 -9.63 -5.51 -1.36
C ILE A 174 -10.85 -5.73 -2.26
N GLY A 175 -10.82 -6.78 -3.09
CA GLY A 175 -11.91 -7.13 -4.00
C GLY A 175 -13.23 -7.35 -3.28
N GLU A 176 -13.22 -8.15 -2.20
CA GLU A 176 -14.38 -8.44 -1.37
C GLU A 176 -14.93 -7.17 -0.71
N MET A 177 -14.07 -6.33 -0.13
CA MET A 177 -14.52 -5.07 0.48
C MET A 177 -15.20 -4.16 -0.55
N LEU A 178 -14.67 -4.08 -1.78
CA LEU A 178 -15.25 -3.27 -2.87
C LEU A 178 -16.62 -3.79 -3.36
N THR A 179 -17.03 -5.01 -2.99
CA THR A 179 -18.40 -5.49 -3.26
C THR A 179 -19.44 -4.86 -2.31
N SER A 180 -19.00 -4.33 -1.17
CA SER A 180 -19.87 -3.63 -0.23
C SER A 180 -20.23 -2.23 -0.75
N GLU A 181 -21.49 -1.84 -0.62
CA GLU A 181 -21.96 -0.51 -1.01
C GLU A 181 -21.13 0.62 -0.36
N GLN A 182 -20.71 0.43 0.90
CA GLN A 182 -19.88 1.39 1.65
C GLN A 182 -18.53 1.67 0.99
N PHE A 183 -18.01 0.76 0.16
CA PHE A 183 -16.71 0.88 -0.51
C PHE A 183 -16.85 0.97 -2.05
N SER A 184 -18.09 0.97 -2.57
CA SER A 184 -18.37 0.92 -4.01
C SER A 184 -17.94 2.18 -4.76
N THR A 185 -18.15 3.35 -4.15
CA THR A 185 -17.79 4.66 -4.72
C THR A 185 -17.23 5.58 -3.63
N ARG A 186 -16.50 6.62 -4.03
CA ARG A 186 -16.01 7.67 -3.12
C ARG A 186 -17.15 8.31 -2.33
N MET A 187 -18.25 8.64 -3.00
CA MET A 187 -19.40 9.27 -2.36
C MET A 187 -20.05 8.35 -1.33
N SER A 188 -20.26 7.07 -1.68
CA SER A 188 -20.81 6.07 -0.75
C SER A 188 -19.90 5.87 0.46
N PHE A 189 -18.58 5.88 0.24
CA PHE A 189 -17.60 5.78 1.32
C PHE A 189 -17.64 6.97 2.26
N GLN A 190 -17.56 8.20 1.72
CA GLN A 190 -17.62 9.41 2.54
C GLN A 190 -18.94 9.49 3.32
N TYR A 191 -20.07 9.20 2.65
CA TYR A 191 -21.37 9.11 3.30
C TYR A 191 -21.37 8.11 4.46
N SER A 192 -20.83 6.91 4.25
CA SER A 192 -20.79 5.85 5.28
C SER A 192 -19.94 6.23 6.49
N VAL A 193 -18.80 6.89 6.27
CA VAL A 193 -17.95 7.40 7.37
C VAL A 193 -18.67 8.47 8.17
N LEU A 194 -19.34 9.43 7.50
CA LEU A 194 -20.10 10.48 8.16
C LEU A 194 -21.32 9.94 8.90
N LEU A 195 -22.02 8.96 8.31
CA LEU A 195 -23.15 8.30 8.95
C LEU A 195 -22.71 7.56 10.22
N ASP A 196 -21.60 6.83 10.18
CA ASP A 196 -21.03 6.15 11.35
C ASP A 196 -20.61 7.12 12.46
N LEU A 197 -20.04 8.28 12.10
CA LEU A 197 -19.73 9.36 13.03
C LEU A 197 -20.99 9.88 13.73
N THR A 198 -22.03 10.19 12.95
CA THR A 198 -23.31 10.67 13.46
C THR A 198 -23.99 9.64 14.37
N SER A 199 -24.01 8.38 13.97
CA SER A 199 -24.63 7.31 14.77
C SER A 199 -23.89 7.05 16.10
N LYS A 200 -22.58 7.27 16.14
CA LYS A 200 -21.77 7.07 17.36
C LYS A 200 -21.82 8.26 18.32
N ASP A 201 -22.18 9.43 17.82
CA ASP A 201 -22.32 10.70 18.56
C ASP A 201 -21.24 10.95 19.64
N ASP A 202 -19.97 10.76 19.26
CA ASP A 202 -18.84 10.87 20.18
C ASP A 202 -17.93 12.04 19.78
N PHE A 203 -17.84 13.05 20.65
CA PHE A 203 -17.05 14.26 20.40
C PHE A 203 -15.57 13.97 20.08
N LYS A 204 -14.95 12.97 20.73
CA LYS A 204 -13.54 12.63 20.48
C LYS A 204 -13.36 12.06 19.08
N LYS A 205 -14.34 11.29 18.57
CA LYS A 205 -14.33 10.79 17.19
C LYS A 205 -14.49 11.92 16.18
N TYR A 206 -15.41 12.87 16.41
CA TYR A 206 -15.52 14.06 15.57
C TYR A 206 -14.22 14.87 15.53
N LYS A 207 -13.64 15.14 16.70
CA LYS A 207 -12.35 15.83 16.80
C LYS A 207 -11.24 15.10 16.05
N SER A 208 -11.15 13.78 16.20
CA SER A 208 -10.13 12.97 15.50
C SER A 208 -10.36 12.95 13.99
N PHE A 209 -11.60 12.87 13.53
CA PHE A 209 -11.95 12.94 12.11
C PHE A 209 -11.58 14.29 11.48
N ILE A 210 -11.81 15.39 12.20
CA ILE A 210 -11.53 16.74 11.73
C ILE A 210 -10.01 17.03 11.76
N CYS A 211 -9.36 16.78 12.89
CA CYS A 211 -7.95 17.14 13.10
C CYS A 211 -6.95 16.09 12.58
N SER A 212 -7.40 14.88 12.28
CA SER A 212 -6.54 13.74 11.89
C SER A 212 -7.26 12.82 10.90
N TYR A 213 -7.77 13.41 9.82
CA TYR A 213 -8.65 12.73 8.85
C TYR A 213 -8.07 11.43 8.30
N GLU A 214 -6.84 11.45 7.75
CA GLU A 214 -6.19 10.27 7.17
C GLU A 214 -6.11 9.11 8.19
N SER A 215 -5.62 9.38 9.39
CA SER A 215 -5.50 8.39 10.46
C SER A 215 -6.86 7.85 10.91
N TYR A 216 -7.86 8.73 11.04
CA TYR A 216 -9.22 8.33 11.44
C TYR A 216 -9.83 7.40 10.40
N VAL A 217 -9.79 7.78 9.12
CA VAL A 217 -10.37 7.00 8.03
C VAL A 217 -9.66 5.67 7.87
N LYS A 218 -8.32 5.64 7.92
CA LYS A 218 -7.57 4.37 7.89
C LYS A 218 -8.02 3.45 9.03
N LYS A 219 -8.15 3.97 10.27
CA LYS A 219 -8.66 3.18 11.40
C LYS A 219 -10.09 2.67 11.14
N TRP A 220 -10.95 3.49 10.55
CA TRP A 220 -12.30 3.10 10.18
C TRP A 220 -12.32 1.97 9.15
N ILE A 221 -11.51 2.06 8.08
CA ILE A 221 -11.35 1.02 7.06
C ILE A 221 -10.90 -0.30 7.70
N LEU A 222 -9.87 -0.24 8.55
CA LEU A 222 -9.37 -1.42 9.26
C LEU A 222 -10.47 -2.10 10.08
N ASN A 223 -11.26 -1.32 10.83
CA ASN A 223 -12.36 -1.86 11.61
C ASN A 223 -13.41 -2.54 10.72
N LYS A 224 -13.72 -1.98 9.55
CA LYS A 224 -14.66 -2.59 8.59
C LYS A 224 -14.13 -3.86 7.95
N ILE A 225 -12.83 -3.93 7.64
CA ILE A 225 -12.18 -5.18 7.23
C ILE A 225 -12.31 -6.22 8.34
N VAL A 226 -11.95 -5.86 9.57
CA VAL A 226 -12.06 -6.78 10.71
C VAL A 226 -13.49 -7.28 10.87
N GLU A 227 -14.49 -6.38 10.90
CA GLU A 227 -15.91 -6.73 10.98
C GLU A 227 -16.35 -7.72 9.89
N ARG A 228 -15.96 -7.49 8.63
CA ARG A 228 -16.33 -8.34 7.49
C ARG A 228 -15.70 -9.74 7.58
N PHE A 229 -14.48 -9.84 8.09
CA PHE A 229 -13.69 -11.08 8.09
C PHE A 229 -13.60 -11.77 9.46
N SER A 230 -14.15 -11.18 10.52
CA SER A 230 -14.16 -11.74 11.88
C SER A 230 -15.01 -13.00 12.02
N ASN A 231 -16.00 -13.22 11.14
CA ASN A 231 -16.90 -14.38 11.21
C ASN A 231 -16.26 -15.71 10.72
N GLY A 232 -14.93 -15.77 10.63
CA GLY A 232 -14.20 -17.02 10.41
C GLY A 232 -14.22 -17.56 8.98
N SER A 233 -14.63 -16.74 7.99
CA SER A 233 -14.55 -17.15 6.59
C SER A 233 -13.09 -17.32 6.18
N THR A 234 -12.66 -18.57 5.97
CA THR A 234 -11.37 -18.91 5.37
C THR A 234 -11.50 -19.27 3.89
N LYS A 235 -12.53 -18.71 3.21
CA LYS A 235 -12.88 -19.08 1.85
C LYS A 235 -11.71 -18.86 0.89
N PHE A 236 -11.07 -17.69 0.97
CA PHE A 236 -9.97 -17.33 0.08
C PHE A 236 -8.72 -18.17 0.38
N GLU A 237 -8.39 -18.38 1.65
CA GLU A 237 -7.28 -19.25 2.07
C GLU A 237 -7.47 -20.66 1.54
N GLU A 238 -8.68 -21.20 1.68
CA GLU A 238 -9.01 -22.55 1.22
C GLU A 238 -8.91 -22.65 -0.31
N GLN A 239 -9.43 -21.68 -1.04
CA GLN A 239 -9.34 -21.64 -2.50
C GLN A 239 -7.90 -21.63 -2.99
N HIS A 240 -7.06 -20.74 -2.43
CA HIS A 240 -5.65 -20.65 -2.80
C HIS A 240 -4.85 -21.88 -2.37
N LEU A 241 -5.14 -22.42 -1.18
CA LEU A 241 -4.52 -23.65 -0.71
C LEU A 241 -4.85 -24.81 -1.64
N GLN A 242 -6.12 -25.03 -2.00
CA GLN A 242 -6.51 -26.11 -2.92
C GLN A 242 -5.86 -25.97 -4.30
N SER A 243 -5.86 -24.76 -4.87
CA SER A 243 -5.21 -24.48 -6.15
C SER A 243 -3.70 -24.80 -6.11
N CYS A 244 -3.05 -24.44 -5.01
CA CYS A 244 -1.65 -24.69 -4.78
C CYS A 244 -1.35 -26.18 -4.61
N ILE A 245 -2.13 -26.90 -3.78
CA ILE A 245 -1.97 -28.35 -3.56
C ILE A 245 -2.21 -29.12 -4.87
N HIS A 246 -3.19 -28.70 -5.67
CA HIS A 246 -3.41 -29.27 -7.00
C HIS A 246 -2.18 -29.08 -7.90
N SER A 247 -1.57 -27.88 -7.92
CA SER A 247 -0.36 -27.63 -8.68
C SER A 247 0.82 -28.49 -8.21
N ILE A 248 1.01 -28.65 -6.90
CA ILE A 248 2.04 -29.53 -6.32
C ILE A 248 1.81 -30.98 -6.75
N ASN A 249 0.59 -31.50 -6.62
CA ASN A 249 0.27 -32.86 -7.01
C ASN A 249 0.50 -33.11 -8.50
N ASN A 250 0.16 -32.15 -9.37
CA ASN A 250 0.43 -32.25 -10.80
C ASN A 250 1.94 -32.28 -11.09
N ALA A 251 2.72 -31.44 -10.41
CA ALA A 251 4.18 -31.43 -10.55
C ALA A 251 4.80 -32.77 -10.10
N ILE A 252 4.34 -33.35 -8.99
CA ILE A 252 4.78 -34.67 -8.51
C ILE A 252 4.42 -35.77 -9.52
N GLN A 253 3.21 -35.74 -10.10
CA GLN A 253 2.81 -36.70 -11.13
C GLN A 253 3.68 -36.59 -12.38
N LYS A 254 3.96 -35.37 -12.85
CA LYS A 254 4.84 -35.15 -14.01
C LYS A 254 6.25 -35.68 -13.77
N ALA A 255 6.85 -35.34 -12.63
CA ALA A 255 8.17 -35.83 -12.25
C ALA A 255 8.24 -37.36 -12.15
N LYS A 256 7.12 -38.01 -11.77
CA LYS A 256 6.99 -39.47 -11.78
C LYS A 256 6.96 -40.05 -13.20
N THR A 257 6.25 -39.40 -14.13
CA THR A 257 6.16 -39.86 -15.53
C THR A 257 7.46 -39.70 -16.32
N GLU A 258 8.26 -38.67 -16.01
CA GLU A 258 9.51 -38.39 -16.73
C GLU A 258 10.68 -39.31 -16.34
N LYS A 259 10.48 -40.25 -15.39
CA LYS A 259 11.50 -41.19 -14.88
C LYS A 259 12.86 -40.51 -14.64
N SER A 260 12.83 -39.52 -13.75
CA SER A 260 13.98 -38.67 -13.40
C SER A 260 15.24 -39.42 -12.93
N GLY A 261 15.15 -40.70 -12.57
CA GLY A 261 16.27 -41.61 -12.33
C GLY A 261 16.74 -41.62 -10.87
N ASN A 262 16.69 -40.47 -10.18
CA ASN A 262 16.94 -40.37 -8.75
C ASN A 262 16.10 -39.26 -8.11
N VAL A 263 16.09 -39.18 -6.77
CA VAL A 263 15.26 -38.20 -6.03
C VAL A 263 15.70 -36.76 -6.27
N LYS A 264 16.97 -36.50 -6.56
CA LYS A 264 17.46 -35.15 -6.82
C LYS A 264 16.84 -34.59 -8.09
N SER A 265 16.98 -35.31 -9.20
CA SER A 265 16.37 -34.92 -10.48
C SER A 265 14.84 -34.90 -10.40
N PHE A 266 14.24 -35.81 -9.64
CA PHE A 266 12.79 -35.79 -9.37
C PHE A 266 12.35 -34.46 -8.75
N VAL A 267 13.04 -34.03 -7.69
CA VAL A 267 12.73 -32.78 -6.99
C VAL A 267 13.07 -31.55 -7.84
N GLU A 268 14.12 -31.59 -8.65
CA GLU A 268 14.42 -30.53 -9.62
C GLU A 268 13.27 -30.32 -10.61
N VAL A 269 12.70 -31.40 -11.18
CA VAL A 269 11.51 -31.31 -12.05
C VAL A 269 10.33 -30.72 -11.29
N VAL A 270 10.05 -31.20 -10.06
CA VAL A 270 8.97 -30.63 -9.23
C VAL A 270 9.17 -29.14 -8.98
N CYS A 271 10.39 -28.71 -8.65
CA CYS A 271 10.70 -27.31 -8.41
C CYS A 271 10.59 -26.45 -9.67
N GLN A 272 10.98 -26.99 -10.84
CA GLN A 272 10.85 -26.31 -12.12
C GLN A 272 9.38 -26.07 -12.48
N GLU A 273 8.54 -27.09 -12.34
CA GLU A 273 7.09 -26.99 -12.60
C GLU A 273 6.35 -26.04 -11.66
N LEU A 274 6.92 -25.80 -10.48
CA LEU A 274 6.35 -24.90 -9.48
C LEU A 274 6.96 -23.50 -9.54
N GLY A 275 8.01 -23.27 -10.32
CA GLY A 275 8.84 -22.06 -10.22
C GLY A 275 8.10 -20.75 -10.53
N ASP A 276 7.08 -20.80 -11.37
CA ASP A 276 6.22 -19.66 -11.71
C ASP A 276 5.19 -19.34 -10.61
N LYS A 277 4.82 -20.34 -9.78
CA LYS A 277 3.77 -20.23 -8.75
C LYS A 277 4.31 -20.12 -7.33
N LEU A 278 5.35 -20.88 -7.00
CA LEU A 278 5.88 -21.05 -5.65
C LEU A 278 7.36 -20.72 -5.57
N VAL A 279 7.69 -19.82 -4.64
CA VAL A 279 9.08 -19.46 -4.36
C VAL A 279 9.63 -20.35 -3.24
N ILE A 280 10.32 -21.42 -3.63
CA ILE A 280 11.00 -22.34 -2.72
C ILE A 280 12.39 -21.78 -2.36
N SER A 281 12.75 -21.87 -1.08
CA SER A 281 14.06 -21.40 -0.61
C SER A 281 15.18 -22.31 -1.11
N GLN A 282 16.14 -21.74 -1.85
CA GLN A 282 17.30 -22.48 -2.36
C GLN A 282 18.18 -23.02 -1.23
N GLY A 283 18.31 -22.31 -0.11
CA GLY A 283 19.04 -22.80 1.06
C GLY A 283 18.33 -23.99 1.73
N ALA A 284 16.99 -23.98 1.80
CA ALA A 284 16.23 -25.10 2.35
C ALA A 284 16.29 -26.31 1.41
N LEU A 285 16.18 -26.07 0.10
CA LEU A 285 16.30 -27.09 -0.93
C LEU A 285 17.69 -27.73 -0.92
N GLY A 286 18.75 -26.91 -0.90
CA GLY A 286 20.14 -27.40 -0.82
C GLY A 286 20.39 -28.24 0.43
N ALA A 287 19.88 -27.82 1.59
CA ALA A 287 19.99 -28.61 2.82
C ALA A 287 19.21 -29.94 2.79
N PHE A 288 18.12 -30.01 2.03
CA PHE A 288 17.35 -31.23 1.82
C PHE A 288 18.05 -32.22 0.88
N MET A 289 18.71 -31.70 -0.17
CA MET A 289 19.39 -32.51 -1.19
C MET A 289 20.60 -33.29 -0.64
N ILE A 290 21.09 -32.94 0.54
CA ILE A 290 22.21 -33.63 1.20
C ILE A 290 21.79 -35.03 1.63
N LEU A 291 22.61 -36.02 1.25
CA LEU A 291 22.50 -37.42 1.68
C LEU A 291 21.11 -38.03 1.44
N ASN A 292 20.54 -37.77 0.26
CA ASN A 292 19.27 -38.35 -0.15
C ASN A 292 19.50 -39.59 -1.04
N LYS A 293 19.38 -40.78 -0.44
CA LYS A 293 19.46 -42.07 -1.15
C LYS A 293 18.10 -42.77 -1.27
N ALA A 294 17.00 -42.04 -1.10
CA ALA A 294 15.67 -42.62 -1.17
C ALA A 294 15.37 -43.17 -2.58
N ASP A 295 14.55 -44.22 -2.63
CA ASP A 295 13.98 -44.70 -3.88
C ASP A 295 12.96 -43.69 -4.42
N GLN A 296 12.98 -43.46 -5.73
CA GLN A 296 12.16 -42.44 -6.36
C GLN A 296 10.66 -42.76 -6.27
N GLU A 297 10.25 -44.02 -6.50
CA GLU A 297 8.84 -44.40 -6.53
C GLU A 297 8.23 -44.34 -5.12
N GLN A 298 8.94 -44.87 -4.13
CA GLN A 298 8.54 -44.81 -2.73
C GLN A 298 8.57 -43.38 -2.20
N PHE A 299 9.59 -42.58 -2.54
CA PHE A 299 9.65 -41.16 -2.18
C PHE A 299 8.42 -40.41 -2.72
N ALA A 300 8.06 -40.63 -4.00
CA ALA A 300 6.88 -39.99 -4.59
C ALA A 300 5.59 -40.38 -3.86
N HIS A 301 5.43 -41.66 -3.50
CA HIS A 301 4.28 -42.13 -2.70
C HIS A 301 4.19 -41.41 -1.36
N TRP A 302 5.29 -41.36 -0.60
CA TRP A 302 5.33 -40.68 0.69
C TRP A 302 5.13 -39.17 0.55
N LEU A 303 5.64 -38.55 -0.51
CA LEU A 303 5.47 -37.13 -0.78
C LEU A 303 4.01 -36.76 -1.01
N PHE A 304 3.22 -37.58 -1.72
CA PHE A 304 1.77 -37.36 -1.82
C PHE A 304 1.09 -37.35 -0.45
N LYS A 305 1.48 -38.28 0.43
CA LYS A 305 0.93 -38.36 1.79
C LYS A 305 1.33 -37.15 2.62
N SER A 306 2.61 -36.78 2.63
CA SER A 306 3.11 -35.61 3.34
C SER A 306 2.46 -34.30 2.84
N VAL A 307 2.25 -34.13 1.53
CA VAL A 307 1.57 -32.97 0.96
C VAL A 307 0.10 -32.90 1.41
N LYS A 308 -0.59 -34.04 1.51
CA LYS A 308 -1.96 -34.10 2.05
C LYS A 308 -2.00 -33.71 3.53
N ASP A 309 -1.07 -34.21 4.33
CA ASP A 309 -0.98 -33.89 5.76
C ASP A 309 -0.62 -32.41 5.98
N MET A 310 0.30 -31.87 5.16
CA MET A 310 0.63 -30.45 5.12
C MET A 310 -0.59 -29.59 4.78
N ALA A 311 -1.38 -29.98 3.77
CA ALA A 311 -2.59 -29.25 3.40
C ALA A 311 -3.58 -29.19 4.58
N HIS A 312 -3.78 -30.30 5.27
CA HIS A 312 -4.63 -30.34 6.47
C HIS A 312 -4.08 -29.42 7.58
N ALA A 313 -2.78 -29.50 7.87
CA ALA A 313 -2.15 -28.66 8.89
C ALA A 313 -2.25 -27.16 8.56
N LEU A 314 -2.04 -26.77 7.31
CA LEU A 314 -2.16 -25.38 6.86
C LEU A 314 -3.62 -24.89 6.94
N ARG A 315 -4.59 -25.70 6.52
CA ARG A 315 -6.02 -25.39 6.65
C ARG A 315 -6.38 -25.08 8.11
N GLU A 316 -5.99 -25.93 9.04
CA GLU A 316 -6.26 -25.73 10.46
C GLU A 316 -5.54 -24.50 11.04
N LYS A 317 -4.31 -24.24 10.59
CA LYS A 317 -3.58 -23.01 10.95
C LYS A 317 -4.32 -21.76 10.48
N PHE A 318 -4.81 -21.72 9.23
CA PHE A 318 -5.52 -20.57 8.69
C PHE A 318 -6.87 -20.31 9.36
N LYS A 319 -7.58 -21.37 9.78
CA LYS A 319 -8.81 -21.25 10.59
C LYS A 319 -8.56 -20.63 11.96
N LYS A 320 -7.47 -21.03 12.63
CA LYS A 320 -7.11 -20.54 13.97
C LYS A 320 -6.52 -19.12 13.96
N THR A 321 -5.97 -18.68 12.84
CA THR A 321 -5.34 -17.37 12.72
C THR A 321 -6.42 -16.29 12.59
N ASN A 322 -6.41 -15.31 13.49
CA ASN A 322 -7.34 -14.18 13.42
C ASN A 322 -6.97 -13.20 12.29
N ILE A 323 -7.94 -12.40 11.86
CA ILE A 323 -7.77 -11.44 10.75
C ILE A 323 -6.65 -10.41 11.00
N LEU A 324 -6.48 -9.90 12.22
CA LEU A 324 -5.43 -8.91 12.51
C LEU A 324 -4.04 -9.49 12.29
N THR A 325 -3.81 -10.72 12.75
CA THR A 325 -2.55 -11.44 12.51
C THR A 325 -2.36 -11.75 11.02
N LYS A 326 -3.43 -12.03 10.27
CA LYS A 326 -3.34 -12.22 8.81
C LYS A 326 -2.90 -10.94 8.11
N LEU A 327 -3.54 -9.80 8.42
CA LEU A 327 -3.25 -8.50 7.82
C LEU A 327 -1.78 -8.07 7.97
N GLN A 328 -1.13 -8.44 9.07
CA GLN A 328 0.31 -8.17 9.31
C GLN A 328 1.25 -8.95 8.38
N ASN A 329 0.79 -10.05 7.80
CA ASN A 329 1.62 -10.94 6.96
C ASN A 329 1.33 -10.77 5.46
N LEU A 330 0.45 -9.84 5.07
CA LEU A 330 0.09 -9.61 3.68
C LEU A 330 1.17 -8.84 2.95
N HIS A 331 1.36 -9.17 1.67
CA HIS A 331 2.29 -8.44 0.82
C HIS A 331 1.76 -7.04 0.46
N VAL A 332 0.45 -6.95 0.20
CA VAL A 332 -0.26 -5.70 -0.09
C VAL A 332 -1.13 -5.37 1.12
N ASN A 333 -1.06 -4.13 1.62
CA ASN A 333 -1.86 -3.68 2.75
C ASN A 333 -3.25 -3.19 2.28
N PRO A 334 -4.34 -3.94 2.55
CA PRO A 334 -5.67 -3.58 2.05
C PRO A 334 -6.19 -2.23 2.59
N GLN A 335 -5.80 -1.86 3.81
CA GLN A 335 -6.22 -0.59 4.43
C GLN A 335 -5.70 0.60 3.63
N ASN A 336 -4.42 0.57 3.24
CA ASN A 336 -3.80 1.64 2.48
C ASN A 336 -4.31 1.68 1.04
N GLU A 337 -4.47 0.53 0.39
CA GLU A 337 -5.01 0.45 -0.98
C GLU A 337 -6.45 0.98 -1.05
N LEU A 338 -7.33 0.57 -0.13
CA LEU A 338 -8.71 1.07 -0.08
C LEU A 338 -8.75 2.57 0.23
N PHE A 339 -7.89 3.06 1.14
CA PHE A 339 -7.77 4.48 1.44
C PHE A 339 -7.39 5.28 0.19
N ASN A 340 -6.30 4.90 -0.47
CA ASN A 340 -5.78 5.59 -1.65
C ASN A 340 -6.80 5.58 -2.80
N LYS A 341 -7.50 4.45 -2.99
CA LYS A 341 -8.50 4.29 -4.05
C LYS A 341 -9.75 5.15 -3.82
N LEU A 342 -10.26 5.21 -2.59
CA LEU A 342 -11.57 5.79 -2.30
C LEU A 342 -11.52 7.26 -1.87
N ILE A 343 -10.48 7.70 -1.17
CA ILE A 343 -10.42 9.05 -0.61
C ILE A 343 -9.94 10.12 -1.61
N GLY A 344 -9.12 9.76 -2.60
CA GLY A 344 -8.49 10.74 -3.49
C GLY A 344 -7.21 11.31 -2.88
N CYS A 345 -6.99 12.62 -2.99
CA CYS A 345 -5.72 13.24 -2.56
C CYS A 345 -5.52 13.35 -1.04
N GLY A 346 -6.55 13.07 -0.22
CA GLY A 346 -6.46 13.08 1.24
C GLY A 346 -6.29 14.47 1.90
N LYS A 347 -6.28 15.55 1.11
CA LYS A 347 -6.18 16.93 1.59
C LYS A 347 -7.47 17.40 2.26
N GLN A 348 -7.36 18.44 3.08
CA GLN A 348 -8.50 19.10 3.73
C GLN A 348 -8.49 20.59 3.40
N CYS A 349 -9.67 21.20 3.33
CA CYS A 349 -9.82 22.64 3.18
C CYS A 349 -9.18 23.36 4.37
N PRO A 350 -8.31 24.37 4.16
CA PRO A 350 -7.59 25.04 5.24
C PRO A 350 -8.51 25.86 6.17
N PHE A 351 -9.71 26.24 5.71
CA PHE A 351 -10.64 27.04 6.49
C PHE A 351 -11.57 26.23 7.39
N CYS A 352 -12.06 25.09 6.91
CA CYS A 352 -13.09 24.31 7.61
C CYS A 352 -12.74 22.83 7.84
N ALA A 353 -11.54 22.42 7.40
CA ALA A 353 -11.06 21.04 7.45
C ALA A 353 -11.95 20.01 6.71
N SER A 354 -12.86 20.45 5.83
CA SER A 354 -13.61 19.52 4.96
C SER A 354 -12.65 18.73 4.07
N PRO A 355 -12.82 17.40 3.92
CA PRO A 355 -11.96 16.60 3.08
C PRO A 355 -12.15 16.95 1.60
N CYS A 356 -11.05 16.93 0.85
CA CYS A 356 -11.04 17.18 -0.58
C CYS A 356 -11.72 16.04 -1.35
N GLU A 357 -12.51 16.40 -2.36
CA GLU A 357 -13.21 15.47 -3.24
C GLU A 357 -12.45 15.21 -4.56
N ALA A 358 -11.40 16.00 -4.84
CA ALA A 358 -10.58 15.84 -6.04
C ALA A 358 -9.96 14.44 -6.10
N GLY A 359 -10.16 13.76 -7.24
CA GLY A 359 -9.57 12.45 -7.52
C GLY A 359 -8.20 12.56 -8.18
N GLY A 360 -7.37 11.53 -7.98
CA GLY A 360 -6.04 11.43 -8.60
C GLY A 360 -4.92 12.06 -7.77
N THR A 361 -3.69 11.75 -8.14
CA THR A 361 -2.43 12.19 -7.50
C THR A 361 -1.80 13.41 -8.19
N GLY A 362 -2.49 14.03 -9.14
CA GLY A 362 -1.99 15.17 -9.91
C GLY A 362 -2.22 16.53 -9.24
N GLN A 363 -1.55 17.56 -9.75
CA GLN A 363 -1.79 18.98 -9.44
C GLN A 363 -3.18 19.39 -9.95
N HIS A 364 -4.22 19.02 -9.21
CA HIS A 364 -5.58 19.46 -9.47
C HIS A 364 -5.99 20.50 -8.43
N GLU A 365 -6.76 21.49 -8.86
CA GLU A 365 -7.44 22.40 -7.94
C GLU A 365 -8.23 21.59 -6.91
N HIS A 366 -7.91 21.82 -5.63
CA HIS A 366 -8.59 21.14 -4.53
C HIS A 366 -9.99 21.72 -4.37
N PHE A 367 -10.99 20.86 -4.35
CA PHE A 367 -12.38 21.27 -4.14
C PHE A 367 -13.11 20.31 -3.19
N THR A 368 -14.18 20.82 -2.59
CA THR A 368 -15.21 20.03 -1.91
C THR A 368 -16.55 20.68 -2.18
N SER A 369 -17.57 19.87 -2.43
CA SER A 369 -18.92 20.34 -2.66
C SER A 369 -19.58 20.80 -1.35
N LEU A 370 -19.07 20.33 -0.20
CA LEU A 370 -19.65 20.54 1.13
C LEU A 370 -18.63 21.14 2.11
N HIS A 371 -18.62 22.46 2.15
CA HIS A 371 -17.91 23.23 3.17
C HIS A 371 -18.67 23.26 4.49
N ARG A 372 -17.94 23.46 5.58
CA ARG A 372 -18.44 23.46 6.96
C ARG A 372 -18.18 24.79 7.66
N PRO A 373 -18.80 25.04 8.83
CA PRO A 373 -18.46 26.19 9.65
C PRO A 373 -16.96 26.28 9.94
N GLU A 374 -16.38 27.47 9.77
CA GLU A 374 -14.93 27.70 9.94
C GLU A 374 -14.45 27.43 11.36
N GLY A 375 -15.34 27.53 12.37
CA GLY A 375 -15.04 27.14 13.74
C GLY A 375 -14.55 25.70 13.89
N LEU A 376 -14.95 24.80 12.97
CA LEU A 376 -14.43 23.42 12.93
C LEU A 376 -12.99 23.35 12.42
N GLY A 377 -12.58 24.30 11.58
CA GLY A 377 -11.18 24.53 11.19
C GLY A 377 -10.40 25.36 12.20
N THR A 378 -10.92 25.53 13.43
CA THR A 378 -10.34 26.27 14.56
C THR A 378 -10.43 27.80 14.52
N TYR A 379 -11.19 28.36 13.57
CA TYR A 379 -11.36 29.81 13.47
C TYR A 379 -12.28 30.40 14.55
N ARG A 380 -11.90 31.58 15.04
CA ARG A 380 -12.66 32.35 16.03
C ARG A 380 -12.81 33.79 15.57
N SER A 381 -13.95 34.39 15.89
CA SER A 381 -14.20 35.81 15.70
C SER A 381 -13.19 36.63 16.52
N CYS A 382 -12.52 37.58 15.87
CA CYS A 382 -11.52 38.44 16.52
C CYS A 382 -12.14 39.34 17.61
N SER A 383 -13.39 39.78 17.42
CA SER A 383 -14.08 40.67 18.35
C SER A 383 -14.67 39.94 19.56
N SER A 384 -15.17 38.72 19.37
CA SER A 384 -15.90 37.99 20.42
C SER A 384 -15.18 36.76 20.99
N GLY A 385 -14.12 36.29 20.33
CA GLY A 385 -13.43 35.03 20.68
C GLY A 385 -14.26 33.76 20.46
N LYS A 386 -15.52 33.87 20.01
CA LYS A 386 -16.43 32.75 19.74
C LYS A 386 -16.04 32.03 18.45
N LEU A 387 -16.35 30.74 18.37
CA LEU A 387 -16.15 29.95 17.14
C LEU A 387 -17.01 30.51 16.02
N VAL A 388 -16.43 30.64 14.83
CA VAL A 388 -17.15 31.12 13.64
C VAL A 388 -18.15 30.06 13.18
N THR A 389 -19.42 30.45 13.05
CA THR A 389 -20.51 29.56 12.61
C THR A 389 -20.74 29.62 11.10
N ASP A 390 -20.18 30.63 10.43
CA ASP A 390 -20.29 30.80 8.98
C ASP A 390 -19.50 29.73 8.24
N ILE A 391 -20.07 29.26 7.12
CA ILE A 391 -19.43 28.32 6.21
C ILE A 391 -18.40 29.07 5.37
N CYS A 392 -17.21 28.49 5.18
CA CYS A 392 -16.11 29.20 4.54
C CYS A 392 -16.40 29.67 3.11
N SER A 393 -17.30 29.01 2.35
CA SER A 393 -17.72 29.50 1.03
C SER A 393 -18.52 30.80 1.11
N SER A 394 -19.38 30.96 2.12
CA SER A 394 -20.15 32.19 2.34
C SER A 394 -19.23 33.33 2.73
N SER A 395 -18.28 33.06 3.62
CA SER A 395 -17.34 34.07 4.10
C SER A 395 -16.48 34.60 2.96
N VAL A 396 -15.92 33.73 2.11
CA VAL A 396 -15.08 34.14 0.97
C VAL A 396 -15.81 35.06 -0.02
N ILE A 397 -17.15 34.99 -0.10
CA ILE A 397 -17.98 35.85 -0.95
C ILE A 397 -18.20 37.24 -0.33
N THR A 398 -18.01 37.39 0.98
CA THR A 398 -18.11 38.69 1.66
C THR A 398 -16.83 39.51 1.49
N GLU A 399 -16.91 40.84 1.56
CA GLU A 399 -15.73 41.73 1.60
C GLU A 399 -14.95 41.66 2.92
N GLY A 400 -15.19 40.64 3.74
CA GLY A 400 -14.48 40.40 4.99
C GLY A 400 -13.00 40.08 4.74
N SER A 401 -12.13 40.66 5.55
CA SER A 401 -10.71 40.30 5.57
C SER A 401 -10.52 38.97 6.30
N PHE A 402 -10.00 37.96 5.61
CA PHE A 402 -9.58 36.71 6.22
C PHE A 402 -8.18 36.88 6.80
N SER A 403 -8.06 36.75 8.12
CA SER A 403 -6.76 36.48 8.72
C SER A 403 -6.58 34.98 8.71
N VAL A 404 -5.90 34.46 7.69
CA VAL A 404 -5.40 33.10 7.76
C VAL A 404 -4.32 33.14 8.84
N MET A 405 -4.58 32.56 10.01
CA MET A 405 -3.49 32.17 10.88
C MET A 405 -2.75 31.02 10.20
N LEU A 406 -1.88 31.35 9.25
CA LEU A 406 -0.71 30.53 9.06
C LEU A 406 -0.02 30.53 10.41
N GLN A 407 0.27 29.35 10.97
CA GLN A 407 0.62 29.21 12.38
C GLN A 407 2.05 29.73 12.69
N THR A 408 2.50 30.78 12.01
CA THR A 408 3.56 31.69 12.42
C THR A 408 2.88 32.79 13.25
N GLY A 409 3.38 33.08 14.45
CA GLY A 409 2.68 33.92 15.45
C GLY A 409 2.48 35.40 15.10
N ASN A 410 2.41 35.77 13.82
CA ASN A 410 2.06 37.11 13.35
C ASN A 410 0.86 37.03 12.38
N PRO A 411 -0.20 37.83 12.57
CA PRO A 411 -1.31 37.89 11.64
C PRO A 411 -0.83 38.46 10.29
N ILE A 412 -0.84 37.64 9.24
CA ILE A 412 -0.77 38.16 7.87
C ILE A 412 -2.20 38.54 7.49
N LEU A 413 -2.47 39.84 7.45
CA LEU A 413 -3.70 40.38 6.87
C LEU A 413 -3.60 40.25 5.35
N SER A 414 -3.77 39.03 4.82
CA SER A 414 -3.74 38.82 3.37
C SER A 414 -5.13 39.11 2.82
N SER A 415 -5.25 40.09 1.93
CA SER A 415 -6.38 40.24 1.02
C SER A 415 -6.38 39.07 0.02
N VAL A 416 -6.65 37.84 0.47
CA VAL A 416 -6.87 36.68 -0.39
C VAL A 416 -8.31 36.75 -0.88
N THR A 417 -8.63 37.83 -1.56
CA THR A 417 -9.91 38.03 -2.23
C THR A 417 -9.65 37.97 -3.73
N LYS A 418 -10.30 37.00 -4.38
CA LYS A 418 -10.43 36.73 -5.83
C LYS A 418 -9.48 35.74 -6.52
N ARG A 419 -8.21 35.54 -6.14
CA ARG A 419 -7.31 34.70 -6.98
C ARG A 419 -7.51 33.18 -6.90
N PHE A 420 -8.11 32.65 -5.83
CA PHE A 420 -8.36 31.21 -5.69
C PHE A 420 -9.62 30.70 -6.44
N PHE A 421 -10.41 31.58 -7.05
CA PHE A 421 -11.70 31.23 -7.66
C PHE A 421 -11.86 31.66 -9.13
N GLN A 422 -10.78 32.13 -9.78
CA GLN A 422 -10.81 32.56 -11.18
C GLN A 422 -10.21 31.51 -12.13
N THR A 423 -10.80 30.32 -12.18
CA THR A 423 -10.58 29.34 -13.27
C THR A 423 -11.85 28.52 -13.45
N GLY A 424 -12.91 29.21 -13.86
CA GLY A 424 -14.18 28.58 -14.17
C GLY A 424 -15.10 29.53 -14.91
N GLU A 425 -14.72 29.93 -16.13
CA GLU A 425 -15.71 30.43 -17.08
C GLU A 425 -16.70 29.29 -17.38
N SER A 426 -17.75 29.21 -16.58
CA SER A 426 -18.92 28.39 -16.87
C SER A 426 -19.65 29.02 -18.05
N THR A 427 -19.43 28.46 -19.24
CA THR A 427 -20.35 28.65 -20.36
C THR A 427 -21.74 28.17 -19.92
N ARG A 428 -22.68 29.12 -19.93
CA ARG A 428 -24.09 29.00 -19.57
C ARG A 428 -24.72 27.66 -19.96
N CYS A 429 -25.25 26.95 -18.96
CA CYS A 429 -26.47 26.14 -19.08
C CYS A 429 -27.14 26.05 -17.69
N LYS A 430 -28.26 26.77 -17.51
CA LYS A 430 -29.10 26.68 -16.29
C LYS A 430 -29.87 25.34 -16.30
N PRO A 431 -29.79 24.48 -15.27
CA PRO A 431 -30.80 23.44 -15.06
C PRO A 431 -32.09 24.04 -14.46
N PRO A 432 -33.26 23.41 -14.64
CA PRO A 432 -34.53 23.94 -14.20
C PRO A 432 -34.71 23.87 -12.68
N GLY A 433 -35.47 24.84 -12.15
CA GLY A 433 -35.58 25.19 -10.73
C GLY A 433 -35.89 24.05 -9.76
N ILE A 434 -34.98 23.84 -8.82
CA ILE A 434 -35.23 23.24 -7.52
C ILE A 434 -35.69 24.38 -6.60
N ARG A 435 -36.89 24.30 -6.01
CA ARG A 435 -37.29 25.17 -4.91
C ARG A 435 -37.13 24.39 -3.61
N LEU A 436 -36.19 24.82 -2.76
CA LEU A 436 -36.15 24.47 -1.34
C LEU A 436 -37.27 25.26 -0.64
N LEU A 437 -38.15 24.56 0.07
CA LEU A 437 -39.07 25.20 1.01
C LEU A 437 -38.60 24.83 2.42
N GLU A 438 -38.05 25.81 3.13
CA GLU A 438 -37.74 25.68 4.56
C GLU A 438 -38.99 25.95 5.38
N ILE A 439 -39.40 24.99 6.21
CA ILE A 439 -40.36 25.23 7.29
C ILE A 439 -39.67 24.78 8.58
N CYS A 440 -39.30 25.74 9.43
CA CYS A 440 -38.78 25.47 10.77
C CYS A 440 -39.92 25.08 11.71
N THR A 441 -39.89 23.85 12.23
CA THR A 441 -40.62 23.51 13.45
C THR A 441 -39.67 22.88 14.48
N GLY A 442 -39.12 23.75 15.33
CA GLY A 442 -38.84 23.51 16.75
C GLY A 442 -37.80 22.46 17.16
N LYS A 443 -37.82 21.21 16.70
CA LYS A 443 -37.00 20.13 17.30
C LYS A 443 -36.51 19.00 16.37
N SER A 444 -36.81 18.99 15.07
CA SER A 444 -36.21 18.01 14.13
C SER A 444 -36.11 18.58 12.70
N LEU A 445 -35.02 18.27 11.98
CA LEU A 445 -34.88 18.54 10.54
C LEU A 445 -35.35 17.30 9.75
N LEU A 446 -36.50 17.40 9.08
CA LEU A 446 -36.99 16.39 8.14
C LEU A 446 -36.92 16.95 6.72
N ILE A 447 -36.14 16.30 5.84
CA ILE A 447 -36.00 16.68 4.42
C ILE A 447 -36.93 15.78 3.61
N PHE A 448 -37.94 16.37 2.94
CA PHE A 448 -38.74 15.67 1.92
C PHE A 448 -38.27 16.06 0.51
N LEU A 449 -38.02 15.06 -0.34
CA LEU A 449 -37.82 15.23 -1.78
C LEU A 449 -39.17 15.03 -2.49
N GLN A 450 -39.76 16.10 -3.01
CA GLN A 450 -40.96 16.00 -3.86
C GLN A 450 -40.58 16.11 -5.34
N LEU A 451 -40.55 14.98 -6.04
CA LEU A 451 -40.33 14.92 -7.49
C LEU A 451 -41.62 15.28 -8.24
N GLY A 452 -41.69 16.51 -8.76
CA GLY A 452 -42.77 16.92 -9.65
C GLY A 452 -42.61 16.32 -11.05
N LYS A 453 -43.45 15.35 -11.43
CA LYS A 453 -43.62 14.93 -12.83
C LYS A 453 -44.39 16.00 -13.61
N LYS A 454 -43.76 16.64 -14.59
CA LYS A 454 -44.46 17.12 -15.80
C LYS A 454 -43.62 16.89 -17.06
N SER A 455 -44.21 16.10 -17.95
CA SER A 455 -43.79 15.78 -19.31
C SER A 455 -43.80 17.02 -20.19
N GLN A 456 -42.74 17.23 -20.97
CA GLN A 456 -42.84 17.95 -22.24
C GLN A 456 -41.88 17.34 -23.27
N ARG A 457 -42.50 16.70 -24.27
CA ARG A 457 -41.89 16.23 -25.52
C ARG A 457 -41.10 17.36 -26.17
N CYS A 458 -39.83 17.12 -26.49
CA CYS A 458 -39.15 17.86 -27.55
C CYS A 458 -38.78 16.89 -28.67
N LYS A 459 -39.23 17.25 -29.87
CA LYS A 459 -39.22 16.46 -31.11
C LYS A 459 -37.78 16.24 -31.59
N GLN A 460 -37.42 14.98 -31.83
CA GLN A 460 -36.38 14.63 -32.78
C GLN A 460 -36.98 14.66 -34.19
N ARG A 461 -36.34 15.35 -35.14
CA ARG A 461 -36.31 14.88 -36.54
C ARG A 461 -34.97 15.21 -37.22
N PRO A 462 -34.55 14.37 -38.18
CA PRO A 462 -33.16 14.21 -38.59
C PRO A 462 -32.89 14.71 -40.02
N ALA A 463 -31.62 14.94 -40.34
CA ALA A 463 -31.10 15.06 -41.70
C ALA A 463 -29.59 14.75 -41.65
N SER A 464 -28.95 14.01 -42.56
CA SER A 464 -29.38 13.35 -43.80
C SER A 464 -28.21 12.46 -44.27
N LYS A 465 -28.52 11.29 -44.85
CA LYS A 465 -27.61 10.49 -45.67
C LYS A 465 -27.50 11.12 -47.07
N SER A 466 -26.34 11.00 -47.74
CA SER A 466 -26.09 10.18 -48.96
C SER A 466 -25.36 11.02 -50.05
N PRO A 467 -24.88 10.48 -51.21
CA PRO A 467 -24.49 9.10 -51.58
C PRO A 467 -23.15 8.98 -52.40
N PHE A 468 -22.65 7.74 -52.51
CA PHE A 468 -21.97 7.03 -53.64
C PHE A 468 -21.01 7.73 -54.63
N ILE A 469 -19.86 7.10 -54.94
CA ILE A 469 -19.59 6.26 -56.14
C ILE A 469 -18.19 5.58 -56.05
N SER A 470 -18.14 4.36 -56.57
CA SER A 470 -17.06 3.37 -56.76
C SER A 470 -15.94 3.75 -57.74
N ASN A 471 -14.69 3.27 -57.53
CA ASN A 471 -14.06 2.29 -58.45
C ASN A 471 -12.66 1.78 -58.04
N GLU A 472 -12.54 0.46 -58.19
CA GLU A 472 -11.42 -0.43 -58.54
C GLU A 472 -9.92 0.01 -58.62
N LYS A 473 -9.10 -0.93 -58.09
CA LYS A 473 -7.89 -1.57 -58.66
C LYS A 473 -6.47 -1.00 -58.44
N ARG A 474 -5.64 -1.94 -57.96
CA ARG A 474 -4.22 -2.29 -58.27
C ARG A 474 -3.06 -1.70 -57.44
N GLN A 475 -2.44 -2.65 -56.71
CA GLN A 475 -1.02 -3.02 -56.69
C GLN A 475 0.07 -2.14 -56.02
N ALA A 476 0.81 -2.84 -55.15
CA ALA A 476 2.28 -2.88 -55.02
C ALA A 476 2.99 -2.09 -53.89
N HIS A 477 3.43 -2.88 -52.91
CA HIS A 477 4.79 -2.97 -52.34
C HIS A 477 5.43 -1.89 -51.46
N ARG A 478 6.17 -2.44 -50.47
CA ARG A 478 7.16 -1.90 -49.51
C ARG A 478 6.52 -1.28 -48.27
N GLY A 479 6.84 -1.68 -47.03
CA GLY A 479 7.94 -2.47 -46.52
C GLY A 479 8.62 -1.68 -45.42
N SER A 480 8.22 -1.89 -44.16
CA SER A 480 8.99 -1.45 -42.98
C SER A 480 8.41 -2.05 -41.70
N ARG A 481 9.16 -2.97 -41.12
CA ARG A 481 8.96 -3.60 -39.80
C ARG A 481 9.15 -2.57 -38.66
N PRO A 482 8.53 -2.76 -37.49
CA PRO A 482 8.93 -2.09 -36.26
C PRO A 482 10.14 -2.80 -35.60
N PRO A 483 10.98 -2.09 -34.82
CA PRO A 483 12.20 -2.66 -34.26
C PRO A 483 11.93 -3.56 -33.04
N HIS A 484 12.52 -4.75 -33.09
CA HIS A 484 12.79 -5.59 -31.93
C HIS A 484 13.96 -5.00 -31.14
N TYR A 485 13.79 -4.75 -29.85
CA TYR A 485 14.90 -4.61 -28.91
C TYR A 485 15.16 -5.96 -28.25
N SER A 486 16.27 -6.58 -28.64
CA SER A 486 16.88 -7.75 -28.02
C SER A 486 17.79 -7.30 -26.88
N HIS A 487 17.43 -7.62 -25.64
CA HIS A 487 18.39 -7.58 -24.53
C HIS A 487 19.18 -8.90 -24.51
N HIS A 488 20.38 -8.87 -25.09
CA HIS A 488 21.41 -9.87 -24.80
C HIS A 488 21.96 -9.60 -23.39
N LEU A 489 21.72 -10.52 -22.47
CA LEU A 489 22.44 -10.63 -21.20
C LEU A 489 23.82 -11.24 -21.49
N LEU A 490 24.84 -10.38 -21.56
CA LEU A 490 26.23 -10.78 -21.42
C LEU A 490 26.46 -11.12 -19.94
N MET A 491 26.67 -12.40 -19.64
CA MET A 491 27.21 -12.86 -18.37
C MET A 491 28.73 -12.66 -18.37
N ASP A 492 29.21 -11.67 -17.65
CA ASP A 492 30.63 -11.59 -17.29
C ASP A 492 30.90 -12.53 -16.11
N ILE A 493 31.63 -13.61 -16.40
CA ILE A 493 32.17 -14.55 -15.43
C ILE A 493 33.49 -13.97 -14.92
N TYR A 494 33.53 -13.51 -13.67
CA TYR A 494 34.80 -13.23 -12.99
C TYR A 494 35.25 -14.46 -12.21
N ILE A 495 36.32 -15.08 -12.71
CA ILE A 495 37.13 -16.07 -12.00
C ILE A 495 38.09 -15.31 -11.09
N ILE A 496 38.04 -15.55 -9.78
CA ILE A 496 39.04 -15.09 -8.82
C ILE A 496 40.01 -16.27 -8.62
N PRO A 497 41.31 -16.15 -8.94
CA PRO A 497 42.30 -17.17 -8.61
C PRO A 497 42.71 -17.07 -7.13
N ASP A 498 43.16 -18.23 -6.63
CA ASP A 498 43.43 -18.65 -5.24
C ASP A 498 43.97 -17.62 -4.24
#